data_AF-A0A1G2E0R1-F1
#
_entry.id   AF-A0A1G2E0R1-F1
#
_cell.length_a   1.000
_cell.length_b   1.000
_cell.length_c   1.000
_cell.angle_alpha   90.00
_cell.angle_beta   90.00
_cell.angle_gamma   90.00
#
_symmetry.space_group_name_H-M   'P 1'
#
loop_
_entity.id
_entity.type
_entity.pdbx_description
1 polymer ?
#
loop_
_entity_poly.entity_id
_entity_poly.type
_entity_poly.pdbx_seq_one_letter_code
_entity_poly.pdbx_strand_id
1 'polypeptide(L)'
;MKILSGVLLIGLLFAPSLGGAEVTHPIKEWRALPPPPTRAEYVLKKVAEADELCADQKLSFITEEGKVTTTVFKNGKNGKRVKRRYVSRVNRIVARPVYLCAFKESDQTWHVVKVFVKYPVPATYEKFPAWVSTEGYEIKHVAGRGIARLTFDLSQQGERLTIYRYRHAWFTKDPLKHTAHEIISSARAINYTPYQSDFRDKELRDVGANFLRSELDAVFTDLLHSKVFSRAYPAKLVSEVIHPKQPMILAAIEQTDDGRFIADPEEATNAIFIEYALNRGRAFNWSVSSANAIGALQFTNKNGNGTYDLVVRSYPNAHIHPDFEDGTRDLRNVLKAAICLLDLELAQLSEVQDLYLKNPKLGGIYPVAAYNEGGGGARQLYDLITKHNVDLGQDEIELPKKFFERVRRIVTLKKKKTHVHAKSVMNHETHLYIKKYMYVWKYLDGLPPTHSTLY
;
A
#
# COMPACT_ATOMS: atom_id res chain seq x y z
N MET A 1 66.80 6.07 -33.84
CA MET A 1 66.68 7.50 -34.20
C MET A 1 65.96 8.19 -33.04
N LYS A 2 66.62 8.75 -32.02
CA LYS A 2 67.30 10.08 -31.95
C LYS A 2 66.42 11.15 -32.63
N ILE A 3 65.87 12.16 -31.94
CA ILE A 3 66.57 13.33 -31.38
C ILE A 3 65.65 14.15 -30.43
N LEU A 4 66.22 14.52 -29.26
CA LEU A 4 66.11 15.73 -28.39
C LEU A 4 64.75 16.40 -28.08
N SER A 5 64.32 16.62 -26.82
CA SER A 5 64.92 17.30 -25.64
C SER A 5 65.09 18.82 -25.80
N GLY A 6 64.37 19.60 -24.99
CA GLY A 6 64.50 21.06 -24.90
C GLY A 6 63.99 21.59 -23.56
N VAL A 7 64.86 21.54 -22.55
CA VAL A 7 64.76 22.24 -21.26
C VAL A 7 65.21 23.68 -21.48
N LEU A 8 64.43 24.67 -21.04
CA LEU A 8 64.89 26.06 -20.95
C LEU A 8 64.96 26.47 -19.48
N LEU A 9 66.19 26.56 -19.00
CA LEU A 9 66.60 27.14 -17.73
C LEU A 9 66.82 28.65 -17.98
N ILE A 10 66.08 29.52 -17.30
CA ILE A 10 66.44 30.96 -17.22
C ILE A 10 66.62 31.30 -15.75
N GLY A 11 67.82 31.83 -15.48
CA GLY A 11 68.37 32.02 -14.15
C GLY A 11 67.83 33.22 -13.39
N LEU A 12 68.19 33.20 -12.10
CA LEU A 12 68.00 34.25 -11.12
C LEU A 12 68.54 35.61 -11.56
N LEU A 13 67.78 36.66 -11.25
CA LEU A 13 68.33 37.95 -10.83
C LEU A 13 67.68 38.35 -9.51
N PHE A 14 68.51 38.41 -8.46
CA PHE A 14 68.19 38.99 -7.16
C PHE A 14 68.14 40.53 -7.29
N ALA A 15 67.05 41.13 -6.84
CA ALA A 15 66.98 42.55 -6.46
C ALA A 15 66.16 42.66 -5.16
N PRO A 16 66.65 43.36 -4.12
CA PRO A 16 65.91 43.54 -2.88
C PRO A 16 65.10 44.82 -2.95
N SER A 17 63.77 44.77 -2.77
CA SER A 17 63.04 45.97 -2.37
C SER A 17 61.79 45.66 -1.54
N LEU A 18 61.86 46.19 -0.31
CA LEU A 18 60.81 46.92 0.41
C LEU A 18 59.50 46.16 0.71
N GLY A 19 59.33 45.89 2.00
CA GLY A 19 58.10 45.37 2.59
C GLY A 19 56.87 46.21 2.23
N GLY A 20 55.95 45.58 1.51
CA GLY A 20 54.54 45.94 1.50
C GLY A 20 53.81 44.92 2.34
N ALA A 21 53.12 45.36 3.38
CA ALA A 21 52.15 44.53 4.09
C ALA A 21 51.02 44.18 3.10
N GLU A 22 51.01 42.95 2.60
CA GLU A 22 49.84 42.39 1.92
C GLU A 22 48.71 42.28 2.95
N VAL A 23 47.81 43.24 2.94
CA VAL A 23 46.49 43.11 3.56
C VAL A 23 45.74 42.08 2.71
N THR A 24 45.87 40.81 3.06
CA THR A 24 45.01 39.75 2.55
C THR A 24 43.60 40.01 3.09
N HIS A 25 42.78 40.74 2.34
CA HIS A 25 41.35 40.76 2.59
C HIS A 25 40.84 39.32 2.41
N PRO A 26 40.24 38.69 3.43
CA PRO A 26 39.61 37.40 3.24
C PRO A 26 38.49 37.60 2.22
N ILE A 27 38.63 37.00 1.04
CA ILE A 27 37.53 36.84 0.09
C ILE A 27 36.52 35.99 0.84
N LYS A 28 35.51 36.66 1.38
CA LYS A 28 34.36 36.04 2.03
C LYS A 28 33.65 35.27 0.92
N GLU A 29 33.88 33.97 0.82
CA GLU A 29 33.14 33.10 -0.09
C GLU A 29 31.66 33.33 0.15
N TRP A 30 30.99 33.98 -0.81
CA TRP A 30 29.54 34.09 -0.83
C TRP A 30 29.00 32.69 -1.14
N ARG A 31 28.86 31.84 -0.11
CA ARG A 31 28.08 30.63 -0.23
C ARG A 31 26.64 31.07 -0.44
N ALA A 32 26.14 30.86 -1.66
CA ALA A 32 24.73 31.07 -1.96
C ALA A 32 23.90 30.33 -0.91
N LEU A 33 22.91 31.03 -0.33
CA LEU A 33 21.98 30.38 0.59
C LEU A 33 21.31 29.22 -0.15
N PRO A 34 21.09 28.08 0.51
CA PRO A 34 20.37 26.98 -0.11
C PRO A 34 19.00 27.47 -0.59
N PRO A 35 18.47 26.93 -1.71
CA PRO A 35 17.13 27.27 -2.16
C PRO A 35 16.11 26.95 -1.06
N PRO A 36 14.97 27.67 -1.03
CA PRO A 36 13.90 27.36 -0.10
C PRO A 36 13.41 25.92 -0.31
N PRO A 37 12.93 25.25 0.75
CA PRO A 37 12.50 23.87 0.66
C PRO A 37 11.33 23.74 -0.32
N THR A 38 11.28 22.63 -1.04
CA THR A 38 10.15 22.33 -1.93
C THR A 38 8.88 22.04 -1.12
N ARG A 39 7.73 22.00 -1.79
CA ARG A 39 6.47 21.62 -1.13
C ARG A 39 6.54 20.20 -0.56
N ALA A 40 7.17 19.26 -1.28
CA ALA A 40 7.34 17.90 -0.80
C ALA A 40 8.22 17.83 0.45
N GLU A 41 9.34 18.56 0.46
CA GLU A 41 10.23 18.66 1.63
C GLU A 41 9.51 19.27 2.83
N TYR A 42 8.74 20.34 2.61
CA TYR A 42 7.91 20.95 3.64
C TYR A 42 6.90 19.97 4.24
N VAL A 43 6.14 19.26 3.39
CA VAL A 43 5.13 18.29 3.85
C VAL A 43 5.78 17.14 4.61
N LEU A 44 6.90 16.60 4.12
CA LEU A 44 7.59 15.48 4.77
C LEU A 44 8.21 15.90 6.11
N LYS A 45 8.73 17.12 6.21
CA LYS A 45 9.18 17.70 7.47
C LYS A 45 8.02 17.83 8.46
N LYS A 46 6.88 18.38 8.05
CA LYS A 46 5.68 18.49 8.88
C LYS A 46 5.12 17.14 9.31
N VAL A 47 5.20 16.14 8.43
CA VAL A 47 4.87 14.75 8.77
C VAL A 47 5.77 14.21 9.89
N ALA A 48 7.08 14.47 9.84
CA ALA A 48 8.02 14.01 10.87
C ALA A 48 7.76 14.71 12.21
N GLU A 49 7.61 16.04 12.21
CA GLU A 49 7.20 16.84 13.38
C GLU A 49 5.89 16.31 14.00
N ALA A 50 4.88 16.04 13.16
CA ALA A 50 3.60 15.50 13.62
C ALA A 50 3.71 14.07 14.17
N ASP A 51 4.65 13.25 13.69
CA ASP A 51 4.86 11.88 14.19
C ASP A 51 5.33 11.91 15.64
N GLU A 52 6.27 12.82 15.96
CA GLU A 52 6.77 13.06 17.32
C GLU A 52 5.64 13.57 18.24
N LEU A 53 4.91 14.62 17.82
CA LEU A 53 3.80 15.19 18.60
C LEU A 53 2.69 14.16 18.89
N CYS A 54 2.38 13.33 17.92
CA CYS A 54 1.40 12.26 18.07
C CYS A 54 1.93 11.15 18.98
N ALA A 55 3.22 10.81 18.94
CA ALA A 55 3.80 9.73 19.73
C ALA A 55 3.55 9.88 21.24
N ASP A 56 3.52 11.12 21.74
CA ASP A 56 3.29 11.43 23.15
C ASP A 56 1.85 11.21 23.63
N GLN A 57 0.90 11.03 22.71
CA GLN A 57 -0.52 10.92 23.06
C GLN A 57 -0.86 9.50 23.54
N LYS A 58 -1.33 9.42 24.79
CA LYS A 58 -1.78 8.17 25.42
C LYS A 58 -3.16 7.77 24.92
N LEU A 59 -3.33 6.51 24.51
CA LEU A 59 -4.62 5.98 24.09
C LEU A 59 -5.53 5.73 25.30
N SER A 60 -6.51 6.60 25.52
CA SER A 60 -7.58 6.40 26.51
C SER A 60 -8.89 5.98 25.83
N PHE A 61 -9.48 4.86 26.27
CA PHE A 61 -10.69 4.28 25.68
C PHE A 61 -11.93 4.63 26.50
N ILE A 62 -13.09 4.68 25.85
CA ILE A 62 -14.38 4.74 26.57
C ILE A 62 -14.92 3.32 26.65
N THR A 63 -15.24 2.89 27.87
CA THR A 63 -15.79 1.58 28.15
C THR A 63 -17.12 1.69 28.86
N GLU A 64 -18.04 0.79 28.55
CA GLU A 64 -19.35 0.69 29.21
C GLU A 64 -19.64 -0.77 29.57
N GLU A 65 -20.48 -0.97 30.59
CA GLU A 65 -20.98 -2.30 30.94
C GLU A 65 -21.93 -2.78 29.83
N GLY A 66 -21.60 -3.92 29.22
CA GLY A 66 -22.38 -4.53 28.15
C GLY A 66 -22.65 -6.00 28.40
N LYS A 67 -23.48 -6.61 27.55
CA LYS A 67 -23.76 -8.05 27.58
C LYS A 67 -22.95 -8.77 26.50
N VAL A 68 -22.29 -9.87 26.86
CA VAL A 68 -21.68 -10.81 25.90
C VAL A 68 -22.44 -12.13 25.95
N THR A 69 -22.79 -12.66 24.78
CA THR A 69 -23.44 -13.97 24.66
C THR A 69 -22.41 -15.00 24.25
N THR A 70 -22.00 -15.84 25.19
CA THR A 70 -21.10 -16.96 24.91
C THR A 70 -21.92 -18.19 24.56
N THR A 71 -21.63 -18.79 23.40
CA THR A 71 -22.24 -20.05 22.98
C THR A 71 -21.29 -21.20 23.29
N VAL A 72 -21.74 -22.16 24.08
CA VAL A 72 -21.00 -23.39 24.39
C VAL A 72 -21.74 -24.59 23.83
N PHE A 73 -21.01 -25.46 23.14
CA PHE A 73 -21.52 -26.75 22.70
C PHE A 73 -21.10 -27.81 23.71
N LYS A 74 -22.06 -28.47 24.36
CA LYS A 74 -21.81 -29.60 25.27
C LYS A 74 -22.36 -30.88 24.67
N ASN A 75 -21.68 -32.00 24.91
CA ASN A 75 -22.24 -33.32 24.57
C ASN A 75 -23.40 -33.62 25.52
N GLY A 76 -24.59 -33.84 24.97
CA GLY A 76 -25.75 -34.28 25.72
C GLY A 76 -25.66 -35.77 26.07
N LYS A 77 -26.54 -36.23 26.97
CA LYS A 77 -26.55 -37.61 27.50
C LYS A 77 -26.68 -38.71 26.41
N ASN A 78 -27.10 -38.36 25.19
CA ASN A 78 -27.28 -39.29 24.06
C ASN A 78 -26.31 -39.01 22.90
N GLY A 79 -25.16 -38.38 23.14
CA GLY A 79 -24.19 -38.01 22.09
C GLY A 79 -24.60 -36.83 21.19
N LYS A 80 -25.82 -36.28 21.34
CA LYS A 80 -26.26 -35.06 20.62
C LYS A 80 -25.60 -33.81 21.19
N ARG A 81 -25.00 -32.96 20.34
CA ARG A 81 -24.46 -31.65 20.76
C ARG A 81 -25.61 -30.71 21.15
N VAL A 82 -25.62 -30.27 22.40
CA VAL A 82 -26.56 -29.28 22.92
C VAL A 82 -25.89 -27.91 22.90
N LYS A 83 -26.54 -26.94 22.24
CA LYS A 83 -26.11 -25.53 22.21
C LYS A 83 -26.66 -24.81 23.43
N ARG A 84 -25.80 -24.34 24.34
CA ARG A 84 -26.19 -23.44 25.45
C ARG A 84 -25.66 -22.05 25.19
N ARG A 85 -26.47 -21.03 25.50
CA ARG A 85 -26.07 -19.62 25.46
C ARG A 85 -26.00 -19.09 26.89
N TYR A 86 -24.90 -18.44 27.21
CA TYR A 86 -24.67 -17.77 28.49
C TYR A 86 -24.58 -16.28 28.21
N VAL A 87 -25.29 -15.47 28.98
CA VAL A 87 -25.20 -14.01 28.90
C VAL A 87 -24.45 -13.52 30.13
N SER A 88 -23.24 -12.99 29.94
CA SER A 88 -22.47 -12.35 31.01
C SER A 88 -22.46 -10.84 30.83
N ARG A 89 -22.37 -10.10 31.94
CA ARG A 89 -22.08 -8.67 31.91
C ARG A 89 -20.57 -8.48 31.91
N VAL A 90 -20.07 -7.70 30.96
CA VAL A 90 -18.64 -7.42 30.80
C VAL A 90 -18.47 -5.98 30.35
N ASN A 91 -17.38 -5.33 30.75
CA ASN A 91 -17.00 -4.05 30.18
C ASN A 91 -16.58 -4.23 28.73
N ARG A 92 -17.12 -3.39 27.84
CA ARG A 92 -16.81 -3.35 26.41
C ARG A 92 -16.28 -1.97 26.06
N ILE A 93 -15.36 -1.91 25.11
CA ILE A 93 -14.98 -0.64 24.48
C ILE A 93 -16.17 -0.20 23.63
N VAL A 94 -16.63 1.03 23.84
CA VAL A 94 -17.69 1.66 23.02
C VAL A 94 -17.13 2.74 22.11
N ALA A 95 -15.96 3.29 22.45
CA ALA A 95 -15.24 4.22 21.59
C ALA A 95 -13.72 4.09 21.76
N ARG A 96 -13.01 4.24 20.65
CA ARG A 96 -11.54 4.31 20.61
C ARG A 96 -11.09 5.74 20.30
N PRO A 97 -9.98 6.20 20.88
CA PRO A 97 -9.41 7.49 20.54
C PRO A 97 -8.72 7.45 19.18
N VAL A 98 -8.78 8.57 18.48
CA VAL A 98 -7.95 8.93 17.33
C VAL A 98 -7.43 10.33 17.60
N TYR A 99 -6.11 10.52 17.62
CA TYR A 99 -5.52 11.85 17.74
C TYR A 99 -5.17 12.37 16.35
N LEU A 100 -5.52 13.63 16.10
CA LEU A 100 -5.22 14.36 14.88
C LEU A 100 -4.14 15.39 15.23
N CYS A 101 -2.91 15.17 14.74
CA CYS A 101 -1.83 16.14 14.84
C CYS A 101 -1.87 17.02 13.61
N ALA A 102 -2.41 18.22 13.80
CA ALA A 102 -2.75 19.15 12.74
C ALA A 102 -1.99 20.46 12.89
N PHE A 103 -1.71 21.09 11.76
CA PHE A 103 -0.98 22.36 11.71
C PHE A 103 -1.90 23.44 11.16
N LYS A 104 -1.83 24.61 11.78
CA LYS A 104 -2.56 25.80 11.37
C LYS A 104 -1.60 26.74 10.66
N GLU A 105 -1.82 26.90 9.36
CA GLU A 105 -0.85 27.59 8.50
C GLU A 105 -0.82 29.11 8.74
N SER A 106 -1.91 29.73 9.19
CA SER A 106 -2.00 31.18 9.37
C SER A 106 -1.11 31.72 10.50
N ASP A 107 -1.01 31.00 11.61
CA ASP A 107 -0.20 31.37 12.78
C ASP A 107 0.98 30.43 13.04
N GLN A 108 1.17 29.44 12.15
CA GLN A 108 2.26 28.47 12.20
C GLN A 108 2.29 27.65 13.50
N THR A 109 1.12 27.28 14.03
CA THR A 109 1.01 26.53 15.29
C THR A 109 0.53 25.09 15.11
N TRP A 110 1.00 24.22 16.02
CA TRP A 110 0.60 22.82 16.11
C TRP A 110 -0.58 22.63 17.06
N HIS A 111 -1.52 21.77 16.65
CA HIS A 111 -2.71 21.43 17.40
C HIS A 111 -2.87 19.92 17.47
N VAL A 112 -3.12 19.41 18.67
CA VAL A 112 -3.43 17.99 18.90
C VAL A 112 -4.89 17.85 19.30
N VAL A 113 -5.70 17.32 18.38
CA VAL A 113 -7.14 17.20 18.55
C VAL A 113 -7.51 15.74 18.79
N LYS A 114 -8.17 15.48 19.91
CA LYS A 114 -8.64 14.14 20.27
C LYS A 114 -10.05 13.94 19.75
N VAL A 115 -10.23 12.89 18.97
CA VAL A 115 -11.51 12.44 18.44
C VAL A 115 -11.81 11.05 19.01
N PHE A 116 -13.06 10.81 19.37
CA PHE A 116 -13.53 9.47 19.66
C PHE A 116 -14.28 8.91 18.45
N VAL A 117 -13.97 7.67 18.10
CA VAL A 117 -14.67 6.92 17.06
C VAL A 117 -15.35 5.73 17.73
N LYS A 118 -16.66 5.57 17.50
CA LYS A 118 -17.41 4.41 17.99
C LYS A 118 -16.72 3.12 17.60
N TYR A 119 -16.64 2.18 18.54
CA TYR A 119 -15.94 0.92 18.33
C TYR A 119 -16.78 -0.26 18.88
N PRO A 120 -17.01 -1.33 18.09
CA PRO A 120 -16.74 -1.41 16.66
C PRO A 120 -17.60 -0.39 15.86
N VAL A 121 -17.08 0.07 14.73
CA VAL A 121 -17.85 0.93 13.82
C VAL A 121 -18.98 0.08 13.22
N PRO A 122 -20.25 0.51 13.28
CA PRO A 122 -21.36 -0.19 12.66
C PRO A 122 -21.17 -0.40 11.15
N ALA A 123 -21.72 -1.50 10.62
CA ALA A 123 -21.66 -1.77 9.18
C ALA A 123 -22.33 -0.68 8.35
N THR A 124 -23.45 -0.14 8.85
CA THR A 124 -24.23 0.95 8.26
C THR A 124 -24.37 2.10 9.26
N TYR A 125 -24.33 3.32 8.75
CA TYR A 125 -24.54 4.54 9.51
C TYR A 125 -24.98 5.64 8.54
N GLU A 126 -25.79 6.58 9.03
CA GLU A 126 -26.15 7.79 8.29
C GLU A 126 -25.03 8.82 8.37
N LYS A 127 -24.55 9.10 9.59
CA LYS A 127 -23.36 9.90 9.88
C LYS A 127 -22.28 9.02 10.49
N PHE A 128 -21.03 9.18 10.07
CA PHE A 128 -19.92 8.44 10.66
C PHE A 128 -19.87 8.70 12.18
N PRO A 129 -19.88 7.65 13.02
CA PRO A 129 -20.09 7.79 14.46
C PRO A 129 -18.78 8.19 15.16
N ALA A 130 -18.39 9.45 14.99
CA ALA A 130 -17.25 10.07 15.62
C ALA A 130 -17.60 11.45 16.19
N TRP A 131 -16.92 11.85 17.25
CA TRP A 131 -17.10 13.15 17.90
C TRP A 131 -15.79 13.69 18.45
N VAL A 132 -15.68 15.01 18.50
CA VAL A 132 -14.50 15.71 19.03
C VAL A 132 -14.58 15.73 20.55
N SER A 133 -13.46 15.44 21.20
CA SER A 133 -13.30 15.55 22.66
C SER A 133 -12.53 16.79 23.09
N THR A 134 -11.74 17.38 22.19
CA THR A 134 -11.02 18.64 22.42
C THR A 134 -11.92 19.83 22.11
N GLU A 135 -12.09 20.74 23.05
CA GLU A 135 -12.95 21.92 22.89
C GLU A 135 -12.45 22.88 21.79
N GLY A 136 -13.39 23.57 21.13
CA GLY A 136 -13.10 24.60 20.13
C GLY A 136 -12.80 24.09 18.71
N TYR A 137 -12.89 22.78 18.47
CA TYR A 137 -12.67 22.18 17.14
C TYR A 137 -13.90 21.48 16.61
N GLU A 138 -14.02 21.48 15.29
CA GLU A 138 -15.05 20.77 14.55
C GLU A 138 -14.41 19.76 13.59
N ILE A 139 -15.06 18.62 13.40
CA ILE A 139 -14.63 17.63 12.41
C ILE A 139 -15.75 17.29 11.45
N LYS A 140 -15.36 16.98 10.21
CA LYS A 140 -16.23 16.36 9.21
C LYS A 140 -15.56 15.10 8.70
N HIS A 141 -16.27 13.98 8.73
CA HIS A 141 -15.79 12.73 8.13
C HIS A 141 -15.75 12.88 6.61
N VAL A 142 -14.60 12.54 6.01
CA VAL A 142 -14.39 12.64 4.56
C VAL A 142 -14.45 11.27 3.91
N ALA A 143 -13.66 10.30 4.39
CA ALA A 143 -13.63 8.96 3.81
C ALA A 143 -13.17 7.89 4.81
N GLY A 144 -13.43 6.63 4.43
CA GLY A 144 -12.89 5.43 5.08
C GLY A 144 -13.33 5.18 6.53
N ARG A 145 -12.83 4.07 7.10
CA ARG A 145 -13.17 3.60 8.46
C ARG A 145 -11.96 3.04 9.22
N GLY A 146 -11.04 2.40 8.48
CA GLY A 146 -9.82 1.80 9.01
C GLY A 146 -8.65 2.79 9.05
N ILE A 147 -7.55 2.39 9.68
CA ILE A 147 -6.34 3.20 9.84
C ILE A 147 -5.84 3.75 8.50
N ALA A 148 -5.77 2.89 7.47
CA ALA A 148 -5.24 3.28 6.17
C ALA A 148 -6.18 4.17 5.34
N ARG A 149 -7.41 4.46 5.78
CA ARG A 149 -8.43 5.14 4.95
C ARG A 149 -9.24 6.21 5.67
N LEU A 150 -9.21 6.26 7.00
CA LEU A 150 -10.03 7.17 7.80
C LEU A 150 -9.48 8.59 7.71
N THR A 151 -10.24 9.48 7.06
CA THR A 151 -9.90 10.90 6.94
C THR A 151 -10.98 11.79 7.54
N PHE A 152 -10.55 12.91 8.12
CA PHE A 152 -11.41 14.00 8.58
C PHE A 152 -10.94 15.32 7.97
N ASP A 153 -11.88 16.22 7.70
CA ASP A 153 -11.57 17.64 7.70
C ASP A 153 -11.65 18.13 9.15
N LEU A 154 -10.73 19.01 9.54
CA LEU A 154 -10.64 19.60 10.85
C LEU A 154 -10.66 21.13 10.72
N SER A 155 -11.43 21.79 11.58
CA SER A 155 -11.45 23.24 11.67
C SER A 155 -11.46 23.74 13.12
N GLN A 156 -10.97 24.97 13.30
CA GLN A 156 -11.03 25.73 14.55
C GLN A 156 -11.59 27.11 14.20
N GLN A 157 -12.72 27.51 14.80
CA GLN A 157 -13.37 28.80 14.54
C GLN A 157 -13.60 29.08 13.03
N GLY A 158 -13.95 28.05 12.27
CA GLY A 158 -14.18 28.14 10.82
C GLY A 158 -12.91 28.07 9.95
N GLU A 159 -11.72 28.18 10.53
CA GLU A 159 -10.46 28.02 9.80
C GLU A 159 -10.08 26.54 9.70
N ARG A 160 -9.69 26.07 8.52
CA ARG A 160 -9.29 24.68 8.27
C ARG A 160 -7.84 24.44 8.68
N LEU A 161 -7.58 23.32 9.35
CA LEU A 161 -6.25 22.86 9.72
C LEU A 161 -5.87 21.64 8.87
N THR A 162 -4.60 21.54 8.47
CA THR A 162 -4.09 20.37 7.74
C THR A 162 -3.62 19.31 8.73
N ILE A 163 -4.16 18.10 8.63
CA ILE A 163 -3.80 16.99 9.51
C ILE A 163 -2.59 16.26 8.92
N TYR A 164 -1.43 16.38 9.56
CA TYR A 164 -0.19 15.75 9.09
C TYR A 164 0.04 14.34 9.64
N ARG A 165 -0.61 13.99 10.75
CA ARG A 165 -0.55 12.64 11.33
C ARG A 165 -1.81 12.27 12.10
N TYR A 166 -2.27 11.04 11.91
CA TYR A 166 -3.31 10.41 12.72
C TYR A 166 -2.67 9.38 13.63
N ARG A 167 -3.05 9.36 14.90
CA ARG A 167 -2.68 8.29 15.82
C ARG A 167 -3.89 7.47 16.21
N HIS A 168 -3.83 6.18 15.91
CA HIS A 168 -4.90 5.22 16.10
C HIS A 168 -4.54 4.17 17.15
N ALA A 169 -5.58 3.61 17.76
CA ALA A 169 -5.49 2.29 18.38
C ALA A 169 -5.72 1.18 17.35
N TRP A 170 -4.76 0.27 17.24
CA TRP A 170 -4.87 -1.02 16.55
C TRP A 170 -5.00 -2.14 17.59
N PHE A 171 -5.81 -3.16 17.31
CA PHE A 171 -6.04 -4.27 18.24
C PHE A 171 -5.81 -5.60 17.53
N THR A 172 -5.20 -6.56 18.22
CA THR A 172 -5.04 -7.94 17.71
C THR A 172 -6.15 -8.88 18.20
N LYS A 173 -7.01 -8.41 19.11
CA LYS A 173 -8.13 -9.18 19.66
C LYS A 173 -9.46 -8.73 19.06
N ASP A 174 -10.30 -9.72 18.74
CA ASP A 174 -11.66 -9.50 18.20
C ASP A 174 -12.56 -8.87 19.28
N PRO A 175 -13.11 -7.66 19.06
CA PRO A 175 -13.93 -6.95 20.04
C PRO A 175 -15.30 -7.60 20.30
N LEU A 176 -15.72 -8.52 19.43
CA LEU A 176 -16.95 -9.28 19.61
C LEU A 176 -16.75 -10.49 20.53
N LYS A 177 -15.51 -10.94 20.74
CA LYS A 177 -15.17 -12.16 21.46
C LYS A 177 -14.43 -11.94 22.78
N HIS A 178 -13.83 -10.76 22.97
CA HIS A 178 -12.99 -10.46 24.14
C HIS A 178 -13.56 -9.30 24.96
N THR A 179 -13.13 -9.22 26.23
CA THR A 179 -13.46 -8.13 27.15
C THR A 179 -12.71 -6.85 26.82
N ALA A 180 -13.16 -5.70 27.33
CA ALA A 180 -12.44 -4.44 27.16
C ALA A 180 -10.99 -4.52 27.67
N HIS A 181 -10.75 -5.17 28.82
CA HIS A 181 -9.41 -5.30 29.37
C HIS A 181 -8.46 -6.05 28.42
N GLU A 182 -8.90 -7.20 27.90
CA GLU A 182 -8.11 -7.99 26.94
C GLU A 182 -7.84 -7.20 25.65
N ILE A 183 -8.85 -6.49 25.11
CA ILE A 183 -8.68 -5.68 23.89
C ILE A 183 -7.69 -4.54 24.15
N ILE A 184 -7.85 -3.79 25.24
CA ILE A 184 -6.97 -2.68 25.62
C ILE A 184 -5.54 -3.18 25.85
N SER A 185 -5.37 -4.33 26.51
CA SER A 185 -4.04 -4.92 26.72
C SER A 185 -3.32 -5.30 25.42
N SER A 186 -4.09 -5.57 24.36
CA SER A 186 -3.56 -5.86 23.02
C SER A 186 -3.37 -4.63 22.14
N ALA A 187 -3.73 -3.44 22.64
CA ALA A 187 -3.74 -2.22 21.84
C ALA A 187 -2.31 -1.79 21.48
N ARG A 188 -2.10 -1.50 20.20
CA ARG A 188 -0.88 -0.89 19.66
C ARG A 188 -1.21 0.50 19.15
N ALA A 189 -0.36 1.47 19.46
CA ALA A 189 -0.50 2.82 18.94
C ALA A 189 0.14 2.92 17.56
N ILE A 190 -0.63 3.36 16.58
CA ILE A 190 -0.22 3.43 15.19
C ILE A 190 -0.34 4.86 14.70
N ASN A 191 0.77 5.43 14.23
CA ASN A 191 0.75 6.71 13.55
C ASN A 191 0.70 6.47 12.02
N TYR A 192 -0.28 7.07 11.35
CA TYR A 192 -0.53 6.88 9.92
C TYR A 192 -1.17 8.13 9.31
N THR A 193 -0.92 8.39 8.03
CA THR A 193 -1.59 9.47 7.29
C THR A 193 -2.11 8.93 5.98
N PRO A 194 -3.43 8.70 5.85
CA PRO A 194 -4.04 8.38 4.57
C PRO A 194 -3.95 9.58 3.62
N TYR A 195 -4.02 9.32 2.31
CA TYR A 195 -4.06 10.40 1.33
C TYR A 195 -5.22 11.39 1.57
N GLN A 196 -4.91 12.68 1.48
CA GLN A 196 -5.85 13.80 1.46
C GLN A 196 -5.40 14.84 0.44
N SER A 197 -6.34 15.62 -0.10
CA SER A 197 -6.09 16.57 -1.20
C SER A 197 -5.02 17.63 -0.88
N ASP A 198 -4.81 17.95 0.39
CA ASP A 198 -3.80 18.90 0.83
C ASP A 198 -2.38 18.45 0.45
N PHE A 199 -2.18 17.13 0.27
CA PHE A 199 -0.91 16.52 -0.13
C PHE A 199 -0.81 16.25 -1.63
N ARG A 200 -1.75 16.72 -2.45
CA ARG A 200 -1.64 16.65 -3.90
C ARG A 200 -0.42 17.46 -4.34
N ASP A 201 0.65 16.75 -4.67
CA ASP A 201 1.91 17.36 -5.09
C ASP A 201 2.71 16.37 -5.96
N LYS A 202 3.22 16.87 -7.09
CA LYS A 202 3.93 16.07 -8.10
C LYS A 202 5.23 15.50 -7.55
N GLU A 203 5.96 16.30 -6.78
CA GLU A 203 7.26 15.92 -6.23
C GLU A 203 7.09 14.94 -5.08
N LEU A 204 6.08 15.13 -4.22
CA LEU A 204 5.74 14.18 -3.17
C LEU A 204 5.35 12.81 -3.72
N ARG A 205 4.60 12.79 -4.84
CA ARG A 205 4.35 11.56 -5.60
C ARG A 205 5.66 10.93 -6.09
N ASP A 206 6.58 11.70 -6.68
CA ASP A 206 7.88 11.19 -7.13
C ASP A 206 8.69 10.58 -5.99
N VAL A 207 8.71 11.23 -4.81
CA VAL A 207 9.38 10.70 -3.60
C VAL A 207 8.80 9.35 -3.20
N GLY A 208 7.49 9.18 -3.27
CA GLY A 208 6.83 7.93 -2.91
C GLY A 208 7.04 6.80 -3.93
N ALA A 209 6.99 7.12 -5.22
CA ALA A 209 7.30 6.17 -6.28
C ALA A 209 8.77 5.70 -6.20
N ASN A 210 9.70 6.62 -5.95
CA ASN A 210 11.12 6.31 -5.77
C ASN A 210 11.37 5.47 -4.52
N PHE A 211 10.66 5.76 -3.41
CA PHE A 211 10.73 4.94 -2.22
C PHE A 211 10.31 3.49 -2.51
N LEU A 212 9.14 3.28 -3.10
CA LEU A 212 8.67 1.93 -3.43
C LEU A 212 9.61 1.21 -4.40
N ARG A 213 10.17 1.92 -5.39
CA ARG A 213 11.19 1.39 -6.29
C ARG A 213 12.44 0.92 -5.53
N SER A 214 12.95 1.73 -4.60
CA SER A 214 14.12 1.36 -3.80
C SER A 214 13.87 0.14 -2.90
N GLU A 215 12.66 -0.01 -2.38
CA GLU A 215 12.26 -1.19 -1.61
C GLU A 215 12.20 -2.45 -2.49
N LEU A 216 11.73 -2.30 -3.74
CA LEU A 216 11.76 -3.37 -4.74
C LEU A 216 13.20 -3.73 -5.13
N ASP A 217 14.07 -2.77 -5.39
CA ASP A 217 15.48 -3.02 -5.73
C ASP A 217 16.17 -3.84 -4.63
N ALA A 218 15.92 -3.49 -3.36
CA ALA A 218 16.41 -4.26 -2.21
C ALA A 218 15.84 -5.69 -2.18
N VAL A 219 14.55 -5.86 -2.48
CA VAL A 219 13.90 -7.17 -2.55
C VAL A 219 14.46 -8.02 -3.69
N PHE A 220 14.63 -7.47 -4.89
CA PHE A 220 15.21 -8.18 -6.04
C PHE A 220 16.65 -8.62 -5.75
N THR A 221 17.44 -7.73 -5.13
CA THR A 221 18.81 -8.05 -4.68
C THR A 221 18.82 -9.21 -3.69
N ASP A 222 17.89 -9.22 -2.75
CA ASP A 222 17.79 -10.29 -1.74
C ASP A 222 17.38 -11.64 -2.36
N LEU A 223 16.40 -11.64 -3.28
CA LEU A 223 16.00 -12.84 -4.02
C LEU A 223 17.13 -13.40 -4.90
N LEU A 224 17.92 -12.52 -5.51
CA LEU A 224 19.11 -12.86 -6.28
C LEU A 224 20.17 -13.53 -5.38
N HIS A 225 20.54 -12.89 -4.27
CA HIS A 225 21.52 -13.42 -3.31
C HIS A 225 21.08 -14.75 -2.69
N SER A 226 19.78 -14.90 -2.43
CA SER A 226 19.19 -16.12 -1.88
C SER A 226 19.01 -17.23 -2.94
N LYS A 227 19.41 -16.98 -4.20
CA LYS A 227 19.33 -17.93 -5.33
C LYS A 227 17.94 -18.55 -5.45
N VAL A 228 16.91 -17.69 -5.44
CA VAL A 228 15.53 -18.14 -5.57
C VAL A 228 15.23 -18.49 -7.03
N PHE A 229 15.19 -19.78 -7.35
CA PHE A 229 14.89 -20.26 -8.70
C PHE A 229 13.42 -20.05 -9.08
N SER A 230 13.21 -19.65 -10.34
CA SER A 230 11.89 -19.50 -10.94
C SER A 230 11.22 -20.87 -11.14
N ARG A 231 9.93 -20.93 -10.83
CA ARG A 231 9.05 -22.07 -11.14
C ARG A 231 8.57 -22.00 -12.59
N ALA A 232 8.43 -20.80 -13.16
CA ALA A 232 8.08 -20.63 -14.57
C ALA A 232 9.26 -20.99 -15.50
N TYR A 233 10.49 -20.65 -15.10
CA TYR A 233 11.71 -20.91 -15.86
C TYR A 233 12.77 -21.55 -14.97
N PRO A 234 12.79 -22.89 -14.83
CA PRO A 234 13.61 -23.60 -13.84
C PRO A 234 15.13 -23.33 -13.90
N ALA A 235 15.64 -22.84 -15.04
CA ALA A 235 17.05 -22.49 -15.22
C ALA A 235 17.40 -21.04 -14.86
N LYS A 236 16.42 -20.21 -14.46
CA LYS A 236 16.59 -18.79 -14.13
C LYS A 236 16.21 -18.51 -12.68
N LEU A 237 16.69 -17.41 -12.15
CA LEU A 237 16.25 -16.89 -10.86
C LEU A 237 14.95 -16.09 -11.03
N VAL A 238 14.08 -16.09 -10.03
CA VAL A 238 12.84 -15.30 -10.02
C VAL A 238 13.13 -13.82 -10.27
N SER A 239 14.23 -13.31 -9.72
CA SER A 239 14.69 -11.93 -9.89
C SER A 239 15.11 -11.58 -11.32
N GLU A 240 15.45 -12.57 -12.14
CA GLU A 240 15.81 -12.40 -13.56
C GLU A 240 14.60 -12.55 -14.50
N VAL A 241 13.51 -13.12 -13.97
CA VAL A 241 12.28 -13.39 -14.73
C VAL A 241 11.28 -12.27 -14.54
N ILE A 242 10.95 -11.93 -13.30
CA ILE A 242 9.84 -11.02 -13.00
C ILE A 242 10.26 -9.57 -13.25
N HIS A 243 9.54 -8.89 -14.14
CA HIS A 243 9.85 -7.50 -14.48
C HIS A 243 9.57 -6.56 -13.28
N PRO A 244 10.52 -5.70 -12.83
CA PRO A 244 10.39 -4.90 -11.61
C PRO A 244 9.17 -3.97 -11.54
N LYS A 245 8.67 -3.49 -12.69
CA LYS A 245 7.43 -2.69 -12.74
C LYS A 245 6.19 -3.48 -12.29
N GLN A 246 6.11 -4.79 -12.50
CA GLN A 246 4.90 -5.55 -12.20
C GLN A 246 4.52 -5.55 -10.71
N PRO A 247 5.41 -5.91 -9.76
CA PRO A 247 5.06 -5.81 -8.35
C PRO A 247 4.81 -4.36 -7.89
N MET A 248 5.45 -3.37 -8.51
CA MET A 248 5.15 -1.94 -8.26
C MET A 248 3.74 -1.57 -8.71
N ILE A 249 3.32 -2.06 -9.87
CA ILE A 249 1.97 -1.87 -10.41
C ILE A 249 0.94 -2.56 -9.51
N LEU A 250 1.17 -3.81 -9.09
CA LEU A 250 0.30 -4.49 -8.14
C LEU A 250 0.12 -3.69 -6.84
N ALA A 251 1.21 -3.16 -6.30
CA ALA A 251 1.20 -2.30 -5.11
C ALA A 251 0.34 -1.05 -5.26
N ALA A 252 0.22 -0.52 -6.48
CA ALA A 252 -0.67 0.58 -6.79
C ALA A 252 -2.13 0.11 -6.96
N ILE A 253 -2.35 -0.93 -7.77
CA ILE A 253 -3.68 -1.43 -8.11
C ILE A 253 -4.46 -1.89 -6.88
N GLU A 254 -3.81 -2.66 -6.00
CA GLU A 254 -4.43 -3.25 -4.80
C GLU A 254 -4.96 -2.19 -3.83
N GLN A 255 -4.42 -0.98 -3.89
CA GLN A 255 -4.82 0.12 -3.04
C GLN A 255 -5.68 1.17 -3.76
N THR A 256 -5.92 0.98 -5.06
CA THR A 256 -6.70 1.90 -5.88
C THR A 256 -8.17 1.50 -5.86
N ASP A 257 -9.03 2.38 -5.36
CA ASP A 257 -10.49 2.23 -5.44
C ASP A 257 -10.98 2.32 -6.90
N ASP A 258 -11.86 1.40 -7.31
CA ASP A 258 -12.40 1.33 -8.66
C ASP A 258 -13.15 2.60 -9.07
N GLY A 259 -13.98 3.13 -8.17
CA GLY A 259 -14.79 4.31 -8.44
C GLY A 259 -13.90 5.55 -8.62
N ARG A 260 -12.90 5.71 -7.75
CA ARG A 260 -11.90 6.78 -7.87
C ARG A 260 -11.10 6.68 -9.16
N PHE A 261 -10.66 5.47 -9.52
CA PHE A 261 -9.92 5.26 -10.75
C PHE A 261 -10.75 5.57 -12.00
N ILE A 262 -12.03 5.18 -12.03
CA ILE A 262 -12.92 5.51 -13.15
C ILE A 262 -13.12 7.02 -13.26
N ALA A 263 -13.22 7.73 -12.14
CA ALA A 263 -13.41 9.18 -12.12
C ALA A 263 -12.16 9.95 -12.55
N ASP A 264 -11.00 9.58 -12.00
CA ASP A 264 -9.71 10.23 -12.28
C ASP A 264 -8.56 9.23 -12.07
N PRO A 265 -8.11 8.52 -13.13
CA PRO A 265 -7.03 7.55 -13.06
C PRO A 265 -5.70 8.12 -12.54
N GLU A 266 -5.39 9.37 -12.91
CA GLU A 266 -4.12 10.01 -12.56
C GLU A 266 -4.09 10.33 -11.09
N GLU A 267 -5.13 11.01 -10.59
CA GLU A 267 -5.24 11.34 -9.18
C GLU A 267 -5.34 10.08 -8.31
N ALA A 268 -6.10 9.07 -8.75
CA ALA A 268 -6.21 7.81 -8.03
C ALA A 268 -4.84 7.14 -7.90
N THR A 269 -4.00 7.19 -8.93
CA THR A 269 -2.64 6.65 -8.93
C THR A 269 -1.67 7.51 -8.10
N ASN A 270 -1.73 8.84 -8.26
CA ASN A 270 -0.94 9.81 -7.49
C ASN A 270 -1.14 9.60 -5.98
N ALA A 271 -2.39 9.44 -5.55
CA ALA A 271 -2.75 9.23 -4.16
C ALA A 271 -2.00 8.04 -3.53
N ILE A 272 -1.82 6.95 -4.27
CA ILE A 272 -1.15 5.75 -3.77
C ILE A 272 0.34 6.00 -3.56
N PHE A 273 1.02 6.60 -4.55
CA PHE A 273 2.43 6.93 -4.41
C PHE A 273 2.67 7.99 -3.33
N ILE A 274 1.81 9.00 -3.22
CA ILE A 274 1.90 9.97 -2.12
C ILE A 274 1.77 9.28 -0.76
N GLU A 275 0.87 8.30 -0.62
CA GLU A 275 0.74 7.55 0.64
C GLU A 275 1.99 6.74 0.99
N TYR A 276 2.72 6.21 -0.01
CA TYR A 276 4.07 5.65 0.18
C TYR A 276 5.09 6.70 0.63
N ALA A 277 5.02 7.93 0.14
CA ALA A 277 5.90 9.01 0.61
C ALA A 277 5.63 9.36 2.08
N LEU A 278 4.35 9.48 2.44
CA LEU A 278 3.90 9.91 3.77
C LEU A 278 4.10 8.86 4.87
N ASN A 279 4.11 7.56 4.53
CA ASN A 279 4.13 6.47 5.50
C ASN A 279 5.33 5.53 5.35
N ARG A 280 6.07 5.61 4.25
CA ARG A 280 7.23 4.76 3.95
C ARG A 280 6.87 3.27 4.07
N GLY A 281 7.70 2.47 4.75
CA GLY A 281 7.47 1.04 4.95
C GLY A 281 6.22 0.69 5.77
N ARG A 282 5.51 1.70 6.31
CA ARG A 282 4.22 1.52 6.99
C ARG A 282 3.00 1.64 6.06
N ALA A 283 3.20 2.08 4.82
CA ALA A 283 2.12 2.33 3.87
C ALA A 283 1.26 1.07 3.66
N PHE A 284 -0.04 1.21 3.93
CA PHE A 284 -1.06 0.17 3.77
C PHE A 284 -0.91 -1.07 4.68
N ASN A 285 -0.01 -1.09 5.67
CA ASN A 285 0.16 -2.22 6.61
C ASN A 285 -1.14 -2.58 7.35
N TRP A 286 -2.03 -1.61 7.56
CA TRP A 286 -3.32 -1.82 8.24
C TRP A 286 -4.51 -1.79 7.27
N SER A 287 -4.25 -1.93 5.97
CA SER A 287 -5.29 -2.12 4.96
C SER A 287 -5.83 -3.54 5.07
N VAL A 288 -7.13 -3.69 5.29
CA VAL A 288 -7.81 -4.98 5.40
C VAL A 288 -9.10 -4.95 4.57
N SER A 289 -9.24 -5.87 3.61
CA SER A 289 -10.47 -5.99 2.82
C SER A 289 -11.58 -6.74 3.57
N SER A 290 -12.80 -6.67 3.03
CA SER A 290 -13.93 -7.49 3.51
C SER A 290 -13.70 -9.00 3.37
N ALA A 291 -12.78 -9.41 2.48
CA ALA A 291 -12.36 -10.80 2.29
C ALA A 291 -11.18 -11.20 3.21
N ASN A 292 -10.80 -10.35 4.18
CA ASN A 292 -9.63 -10.51 5.05
C ASN A 292 -8.30 -10.54 4.28
N ALA A 293 -8.23 -9.83 3.17
CA ALA A 293 -6.97 -9.57 2.49
C ALA A 293 -6.19 -8.49 3.23
N ILE A 294 -4.89 -8.66 3.46
CA ILE A 294 -4.10 -7.79 4.36
C ILE A 294 -2.92 -7.13 3.61
N GLY A 295 -2.63 -5.89 3.98
CA GLY A 295 -1.39 -5.20 3.63
C GLY A 295 -1.40 -4.55 2.25
N ALA A 296 -0.25 -4.02 1.84
CA ALA A 296 -0.10 -3.30 0.57
C ALA A 296 -0.56 -4.11 -0.65
N LEU A 297 -0.36 -5.43 -0.64
CA LEU A 297 -0.68 -6.32 -1.76
C LEU A 297 -1.89 -7.24 -1.52
N GLN A 298 -2.66 -6.98 -0.46
CA GLN A 298 -3.95 -7.65 -0.20
C GLN A 298 -3.86 -9.19 -0.34
N PHE A 299 -2.86 -9.79 0.30
CA PHE A 299 -2.77 -11.25 0.35
C PHE A 299 -3.87 -11.84 1.24
N THR A 300 -4.36 -13.03 0.89
CA THR A 300 -5.32 -13.78 1.71
C THR A 300 -4.70 -15.06 2.27
N ASN A 301 -5.15 -15.48 3.45
CA ASN A 301 -4.79 -16.77 4.01
C ASN A 301 -6.02 -17.53 4.55
N LYS A 302 -6.54 -18.49 3.77
CA LYS A 302 -7.71 -19.30 4.12
C LYS A 302 -7.33 -20.39 5.12
N ASN A 303 -7.07 -20.01 6.38
CA ASN A 303 -6.70 -20.92 7.48
C ASN A 303 -5.52 -21.84 7.12
N GLY A 304 -4.45 -21.29 6.55
CA GLY A 304 -3.24 -22.03 6.20
C GLY A 304 -3.19 -22.58 4.76
N ASN A 305 -4.31 -22.45 4.03
CA ASN A 305 -4.48 -22.93 2.66
C ASN A 305 -4.78 -21.80 1.67
N GLY A 306 -4.46 -20.54 2.03
CA GLY A 306 -4.59 -19.42 1.11
C GLY A 306 -3.35 -19.19 0.27
N THR A 307 -3.41 -18.12 -0.53
CA THR A 307 -2.37 -17.73 -1.47
C THR A 307 -1.04 -17.46 -0.78
N TYR A 308 -1.05 -16.80 0.39
CA TYR A 308 0.19 -16.48 1.11
C TYR A 308 0.98 -17.75 1.50
N ASP A 309 0.32 -18.69 2.15
CA ASP A 309 0.93 -19.94 2.58
C ASP A 309 1.36 -20.82 1.41
N LEU A 310 0.64 -20.78 0.28
CA LEU A 310 1.09 -21.42 -0.96
C LEU A 310 2.44 -20.88 -1.40
N VAL A 311 2.62 -19.56 -1.41
CA VAL A 311 3.87 -18.91 -1.81
C VAL A 311 5.00 -19.26 -0.84
N VAL A 312 4.77 -19.14 0.47
CA VAL A 312 5.75 -19.49 1.52
C VAL A 312 6.27 -20.91 1.35
N ARG A 313 5.37 -21.89 1.13
CA ARG A 313 5.76 -23.29 0.89
C ARG A 313 6.47 -23.50 -0.44
N SER A 314 6.10 -22.74 -1.47
CA SER A 314 6.64 -22.91 -2.82
C SER A 314 8.04 -22.31 -2.99
N TYR A 315 8.41 -21.33 -2.17
CA TYR A 315 9.73 -20.66 -2.20
C TYR A 315 10.37 -20.60 -0.81
N PRO A 316 10.81 -21.74 -0.25
CA PRO A 316 11.48 -21.74 1.05
C PRO A 316 12.76 -20.88 1.06
N ASN A 317 13.48 -20.80 -0.07
CA ASN A 317 14.69 -20.00 -0.21
C ASN A 317 14.42 -18.48 -0.34
N ALA A 318 13.16 -18.05 -0.55
CA ALA A 318 12.83 -16.62 -0.58
C ALA A 318 12.77 -16.00 0.81
N HIS A 319 12.87 -16.82 1.87
CA HIS A 319 12.85 -16.39 3.26
C HIS A 319 11.66 -15.49 3.59
N ILE A 320 10.49 -15.83 3.05
CA ILE A 320 9.23 -15.13 3.33
C ILE A 320 8.78 -15.49 4.74
N HIS A 321 8.44 -14.48 5.54
CA HIS A 321 7.96 -14.63 6.91
C HIS A 321 6.75 -15.57 6.95
N PRO A 322 6.76 -16.65 7.75
CA PRO A 322 5.72 -17.67 7.69
C PRO A 322 4.41 -17.24 8.37
N ASP A 323 4.46 -16.31 9.33
CA ASP A 323 3.24 -15.73 9.89
C ASP A 323 2.60 -14.78 8.88
N PHE A 324 1.36 -15.08 8.50
CA PHE A 324 0.61 -14.30 7.52
C PHE A 324 0.35 -12.86 7.97
N GLU A 325 0.01 -12.67 9.23
CA GLU A 325 -0.38 -11.36 9.75
C GLU A 325 0.80 -10.42 9.89
N ASP A 326 1.94 -10.90 10.38
CA ASP A 326 3.17 -10.11 10.44
C ASP A 326 3.78 -9.97 9.04
N GLY A 327 3.80 -11.06 8.27
CA GLY A 327 4.46 -11.12 6.97
C GLY A 327 3.81 -10.27 5.89
N THR A 328 2.47 -10.15 5.86
CA THR A 328 1.78 -9.29 4.89
C THR A 328 1.80 -7.81 5.26
N ARG A 329 2.13 -7.49 6.52
CA ARG A 329 2.26 -6.12 7.01
C ARG A 329 3.67 -5.59 6.90
N ASP A 330 4.66 -6.44 6.67
CA ASP A 330 6.01 -5.99 6.31
C ASP A 330 6.09 -5.77 4.78
N LEU A 331 6.42 -4.54 4.36
CA LEU A 331 6.39 -4.15 2.95
C LEU A 331 7.38 -4.97 2.12
N ARG A 332 8.63 -5.16 2.56
CA ARG A 332 9.63 -5.93 1.79
C ARG A 332 9.23 -7.39 1.68
N ASN A 333 8.75 -7.97 2.78
CA ASN A 333 8.30 -9.35 2.82
C ASN A 333 7.09 -9.60 1.92
N VAL A 334 6.10 -8.70 1.92
CA VAL A 334 4.93 -8.86 1.05
C VAL A 334 5.28 -8.63 -0.42
N LEU A 335 6.23 -7.73 -0.73
CA LEU A 335 6.76 -7.55 -2.09
C LEU A 335 7.47 -8.82 -2.59
N LYS A 336 8.31 -9.47 -1.76
CA LYS A 336 8.89 -10.79 -2.07
C LYS A 336 7.80 -11.82 -2.37
N ALA A 337 6.77 -11.87 -1.53
CA ALA A 337 5.68 -12.81 -1.70
C ALA A 337 4.92 -12.58 -3.03
N ALA A 338 4.67 -11.33 -3.42
CA ALA A 338 4.03 -11.06 -4.71
C ALA A 338 4.90 -11.37 -5.92
N ILE A 339 6.20 -11.08 -5.86
CA ILE A 339 7.14 -11.47 -6.93
C ILE A 339 7.12 -12.99 -7.12
N CYS A 340 7.19 -13.75 -6.01
CA CYS A 340 7.11 -15.20 -6.04
C CYS A 340 5.74 -15.72 -6.52
N LEU A 341 4.64 -15.04 -6.17
CA LEU A 341 3.30 -15.38 -6.64
C LEU A 341 3.15 -15.14 -8.14
N LEU A 342 3.60 -14.00 -8.67
CA LEU A 342 3.59 -13.71 -10.09
C LEU A 342 4.32 -14.81 -10.88
N ASP A 343 5.46 -15.30 -10.37
CA ASP A 343 6.20 -16.40 -10.97
C ASP A 343 5.43 -17.73 -10.92
N LEU A 344 4.73 -18.04 -9.82
CA LEU A 344 3.87 -19.24 -9.74
C LEU A 344 2.70 -19.18 -10.71
N GLU A 345 2.05 -18.02 -10.83
CA GLU A 345 0.94 -17.87 -11.76
C GLU A 345 1.43 -17.98 -13.22
N LEU A 346 2.60 -17.42 -13.53
CA LEU A 346 3.23 -17.58 -14.83
C LEU A 346 3.64 -19.03 -15.12
N ALA A 347 4.05 -19.79 -14.10
CA ALA A 347 4.37 -21.21 -14.23
C ALA A 347 3.15 -22.06 -14.62
N GLN A 348 1.93 -21.62 -14.29
CA GLN A 348 0.68 -22.29 -14.67
C GLN A 348 0.14 -21.89 -16.05
N LEU A 349 0.85 -21.00 -16.75
CA LEU A 349 0.46 -20.39 -18.02
C LEU A 349 1.58 -20.54 -19.05
N SER A 350 1.97 -21.79 -19.35
CA SER A 350 3.07 -22.11 -20.27
C SER A 350 2.95 -21.42 -21.64
N GLU A 351 1.72 -21.26 -22.12
CA GLU A 351 1.36 -20.64 -23.39
C GLU A 351 1.65 -19.14 -23.43
N VAL A 352 1.77 -18.51 -22.26
CA VAL A 352 2.03 -17.07 -22.09
C VAL A 352 3.52 -16.78 -21.88
N GLN A 353 4.32 -17.78 -21.48
CA GLN A 353 5.71 -17.58 -21.06
C GLN A 353 6.57 -16.87 -22.13
N ASP A 354 6.50 -17.32 -23.38
CA ASP A 354 7.25 -16.70 -24.48
C ASP A 354 6.83 -15.24 -24.71
N LEU A 355 5.53 -14.95 -24.62
CA LEU A 355 5.03 -13.58 -24.74
C LEU A 355 5.53 -12.72 -23.58
N TYR A 356 5.52 -13.26 -22.35
CA TYR A 356 6.00 -12.56 -21.17
C TYR A 356 7.48 -12.22 -21.28
N LEU A 357 8.34 -13.15 -21.72
CA LEU A 357 9.77 -12.87 -21.89
C LEU A 357 10.05 -11.81 -22.96
N LYS A 358 9.31 -11.85 -24.07
CA LYS A 358 9.48 -10.89 -25.17
C LYS A 358 8.90 -9.52 -24.85
N ASN A 359 7.77 -9.49 -24.15
CA ASN A 359 7.04 -8.28 -23.81
C ASN A 359 6.36 -8.42 -22.44
N PRO A 360 7.08 -8.11 -21.34
CA PRO A 360 6.55 -8.23 -19.98
C PRO A 360 5.34 -7.32 -19.72
N LYS A 361 5.18 -6.22 -20.49
CA LYS A 361 3.98 -5.38 -20.41
C LYS A 361 2.76 -6.19 -20.80
N LEU A 362 2.77 -6.79 -21.99
CA LEU A 362 1.59 -7.47 -22.54
C LEU A 362 1.43 -8.89 -22.03
N GLY A 363 2.52 -9.65 -21.89
CA GLY A 363 2.49 -10.96 -21.24
C GLY A 363 2.17 -10.88 -19.74
N GLY A 364 2.44 -9.74 -19.09
CA GLY A 364 2.15 -9.53 -17.68
C GLY A 364 0.66 -9.41 -17.34
N ILE A 365 -0.23 -9.15 -18.32
CA ILE A 365 -1.68 -9.06 -18.06
C ILE A 365 -2.23 -10.37 -17.49
N TYR A 366 -1.66 -11.52 -17.85
CA TYR A 366 -2.14 -12.84 -17.45
C TYR A 366 -1.79 -13.20 -16.01
N PRO A 367 -0.52 -13.16 -15.54
CA PRO A 367 -0.22 -13.39 -14.13
C PRO A 367 -0.86 -12.33 -13.23
N VAL A 368 -1.08 -11.11 -13.72
CA VAL A 368 -1.83 -10.05 -13.00
C VAL A 368 -3.33 -10.38 -12.92
N ALA A 369 -3.95 -10.87 -14.00
CA ALA A 369 -5.32 -11.37 -13.95
C ALA A 369 -5.46 -12.61 -13.04
N ALA A 370 -4.45 -13.47 -13.02
CA ALA A 370 -4.38 -14.62 -12.14
C ALA A 370 -4.22 -14.19 -10.66
N TYR A 371 -3.49 -13.10 -10.39
CA TYR A 371 -3.41 -12.52 -9.05
C TYR A 371 -4.80 -12.15 -8.50
N ASN A 372 -5.67 -11.58 -9.35
CA ASN A 372 -7.02 -11.18 -8.96
C ASN A 372 -8.03 -12.35 -8.91
N GLU A 373 -8.06 -13.22 -9.94
CA GLU A 373 -9.10 -14.26 -10.06
C GLU A 373 -8.62 -15.71 -9.85
N GLY A 374 -7.31 -15.93 -9.77
CA GLY A 374 -6.65 -17.23 -9.88
C GLY A 374 -6.38 -17.67 -11.32
N GLY A 375 -5.47 -18.63 -11.51
CA GLY A 375 -5.01 -19.09 -12.82
C GLY A 375 -6.11 -19.61 -13.78
N GLY A 376 -7.26 -20.07 -13.27
CA GLY A 376 -8.41 -20.44 -14.12
C GLY A 376 -9.00 -19.23 -14.88
N GLY A 377 -9.06 -18.07 -14.24
CA GLY A 377 -9.50 -16.82 -14.85
C GLY A 377 -8.53 -16.32 -15.92
N ALA A 378 -7.22 -16.41 -15.63
CA ALA A 378 -6.18 -16.03 -16.58
C ALA A 378 -6.14 -16.94 -17.82
N ARG A 379 -6.34 -18.26 -17.67
CA ARG A 379 -6.48 -19.18 -18.82
C ARG A 379 -7.69 -18.83 -19.68
N GLN A 380 -8.84 -18.56 -19.06
CA GLN A 380 -10.03 -18.12 -19.79
C GLN A 380 -9.77 -16.82 -20.57
N LEU A 381 -9.04 -15.88 -19.99
CA LEU A 381 -8.64 -14.65 -20.66
C LEU A 381 -7.75 -14.92 -21.89
N TYR A 382 -6.75 -15.79 -21.75
CA TYR A 382 -5.89 -16.23 -22.85
C TYR A 382 -6.68 -16.88 -23.99
N ASP A 383 -7.60 -17.78 -23.66
CA ASP A 383 -8.44 -18.46 -24.65
C ASP A 383 -9.30 -17.46 -25.43
N LEU A 384 -9.85 -16.45 -24.75
CA LEU A 384 -10.70 -15.43 -25.38
C LEU A 384 -9.89 -14.51 -26.29
N ILE A 385 -8.73 -14.03 -25.85
CA ILE A 385 -7.83 -13.21 -26.65
C ILE A 385 -7.40 -13.95 -27.92
N THR A 386 -7.01 -15.22 -27.77
CA THR A 386 -6.60 -16.10 -28.88
C THR A 386 -7.75 -16.37 -29.84
N LYS A 387 -8.91 -16.80 -29.32
CA LYS A 387 -10.12 -17.11 -30.11
C LYS A 387 -10.59 -15.92 -30.95
N HIS A 388 -10.43 -14.71 -30.43
CA HIS A 388 -10.87 -13.49 -31.10
C HIS A 388 -9.77 -12.78 -31.90
N ASN A 389 -8.57 -13.38 -32.01
CA ASN A 389 -7.42 -12.79 -32.70
C ASN A 389 -7.16 -11.34 -32.27
N VAL A 390 -7.24 -11.06 -30.96
CA VAL A 390 -6.94 -9.72 -30.45
C VAL A 390 -5.47 -9.44 -30.68
N ASP A 391 -5.18 -8.33 -31.37
CA ASP A 391 -3.83 -7.89 -31.66
C ASP A 391 -3.16 -7.38 -30.37
N LEU A 392 -2.27 -8.19 -29.82
CA LEU A 392 -1.41 -7.85 -28.69
C LEU A 392 -0.09 -7.20 -29.18
N GLY A 393 -0.01 -6.71 -30.42
CA GLY A 393 1.15 -5.97 -30.93
C GLY A 393 1.12 -4.47 -30.60
N GLN A 394 -0.01 -3.96 -30.10
CA GLN A 394 -0.19 -2.55 -29.80
C GLN A 394 0.26 -2.19 -28.38
N ASP A 395 0.83 -0.99 -28.21
CA ASP A 395 1.29 -0.48 -26.91
C ASP A 395 0.16 -0.32 -25.88
N GLU A 396 -1.09 -0.20 -26.35
CA GLU A 396 -2.28 -0.15 -25.52
C GLU A 396 -3.27 -1.24 -25.98
N ILE A 397 -3.73 -2.06 -25.04
CA ILE A 397 -4.75 -3.07 -25.29
C ILE A 397 -6.00 -2.65 -24.51
N GLU A 398 -7.09 -2.40 -25.23
CA GLU A 398 -8.43 -2.32 -24.63
C GLU A 398 -9.18 -3.62 -24.92
N LEU A 399 -9.34 -4.44 -23.87
CA LEU A 399 -10.04 -5.71 -23.99
C LEU A 399 -11.55 -5.49 -24.00
N PRO A 400 -12.30 -6.12 -24.92
CA PRO A 400 -13.75 -5.99 -24.97
C PRO A 400 -14.40 -6.41 -23.64
N LYS A 401 -15.31 -5.59 -23.10
CA LYS A 401 -16.06 -5.89 -21.86
C LYS A 401 -16.70 -7.28 -21.86
N LYS A 402 -17.17 -7.75 -23.03
CA LYS A 402 -17.74 -9.07 -23.25
C LYS A 402 -16.81 -10.24 -22.87
N PHE A 403 -15.48 -10.03 -22.84
CA PHE A 403 -14.53 -11.06 -22.42
C PHE A 403 -14.62 -11.35 -20.92
N PHE A 404 -15.18 -10.41 -20.16
CA PHE A 404 -15.36 -10.53 -18.72
C PHE A 404 -16.78 -10.93 -18.35
N GLU A 405 -17.66 -11.19 -19.33
CA GLU A 405 -19.00 -11.68 -19.08
C GLU A 405 -19.00 -13.17 -18.73
N ARG A 406 -19.60 -13.51 -17.58
CA ARG A 406 -19.71 -14.89 -17.09
C ARG A 406 -21.17 -15.26 -16.91
N VAL A 407 -21.58 -16.41 -17.45
CA VAL A 407 -22.90 -16.95 -17.19
C VAL A 407 -22.94 -17.56 -15.79
N ARG A 408 -23.65 -16.92 -14.87
CA ARG A 408 -23.93 -17.47 -13.54
C ARG A 408 -25.33 -18.08 -13.51
N ARG A 409 -25.43 -19.29 -12.95
CA ARG A 409 -26.73 -19.88 -12.58
C ARG A 409 -27.20 -19.21 -11.28
N ILE A 410 -28.27 -18.44 -11.38
CA ILE A 410 -28.91 -17.81 -10.24
C ILE A 410 -30.06 -18.71 -9.79
N VAL A 411 -30.07 -19.02 -8.50
CA VAL A 411 -31.13 -19.76 -7.86
C VAL A 411 -32.04 -18.77 -7.14
N THR A 412 -33.28 -18.64 -7.60
CA THR A 412 -34.32 -17.84 -6.94
C THR A 412 -35.39 -18.76 -6.34
N LEU A 413 -35.69 -18.53 -5.06
CA LEU A 413 -36.81 -19.17 -4.38
C LEU A 413 -38.06 -18.32 -4.58
N LYS A 414 -39.07 -18.88 -5.28
CA LYS A 414 -40.37 -18.23 -5.46
C LYS A 414 -41.47 -19.22 -5.09
N LYS A 415 -42.34 -18.84 -4.14
CA LYS A 415 -43.47 -19.68 -3.66
C LYS A 415 -43.07 -21.12 -3.31
N LYS A 416 -42.01 -21.32 -2.52
CA LYS A 416 -41.46 -22.65 -2.14
C LYS A 416 -40.98 -23.53 -3.31
N LYS A 417 -40.86 -22.99 -4.53
CA LYS A 417 -40.21 -23.64 -5.67
C LYS A 417 -38.87 -22.99 -5.97
N THR A 418 -37.89 -23.82 -6.30
CA THR A 418 -36.54 -23.39 -6.70
C THR A 418 -36.55 -23.16 -8.20
N HIS A 419 -36.29 -21.92 -8.62
CA HIS A 419 -36.10 -21.57 -10.02
C HIS A 419 -34.61 -21.34 -10.26
N VAL A 420 -34.04 -22.05 -11.23
CA VAL A 420 -32.66 -21.83 -11.67
C VAL A 420 -32.71 -21.15 -13.03
N HIS A 421 -32.14 -19.96 -13.14
CA HIS A 421 -32.00 -19.27 -14.41
C HIS A 421 -30.54 -18.86 -14.63
N ALA A 422 -30.10 -18.91 -15.88
CA ALA A 422 -28.77 -18.45 -16.28
C ALA A 422 -28.82 -16.93 -16.53
N LYS A 423 -27.89 -16.18 -15.93
CA LYS A 423 -27.72 -14.74 -16.16
C LYS A 423 -26.27 -14.45 -16.51
N SER A 424 -26.03 -13.66 -17.55
CA SER A 424 -24.71 -13.10 -17.81
C SER A 424 -24.39 -12.05 -16.74
N VAL A 425 -23.24 -12.21 -16.07
CA VAL A 425 -22.72 -11.33 -15.03
C VAL A 425 -21.31 -10.92 -15.45
N MET A 426 -21.11 -9.64 -15.69
CA MET A 426 -19.79 -9.11 -16.02
C MET A 426 -18.89 -9.07 -14.77
N ASN A 427 -17.72 -9.69 -14.86
CA ASN A 427 -16.67 -9.54 -13.87
C ASN A 427 -15.98 -8.19 -14.05
N HIS A 428 -16.51 -7.18 -13.37
CA HIS A 428 -15.98 -5.81 -13.44
C HIS A 428 -14.59 -5.71 -12.81
N GLU A 429 -14.30 -6.52 -11.80
CA GLU A 429 -13.08 -6.43 -11.01
C GLU A 429 -11.85 -6.65 -11.87
N THR A 430 -11.76 -7.78 -12.56
CA THR A 430 -10.62 -8.17 -13.42
C THR A 430 -10.45 -7.28 -14.63
N HIS A 431 -11.57 -6.86 -15.23
CA HIS A 431 -11.54 -5.90 -16.32
C HIS A 431 -10.88 -4.58 -15.88
N LEU A 432 -11.29 -4.04 -14.73
CA LEU A 432 -10.68 -2.85 -14.16
C LEU A 432 -9.25 -3.11 -13.69
N TYR A 433 -8.94 -4.30 -13.18
CA TYR A 433 -7.61 -4.70 -12.75
C TYR A 433 -6.61 -4.64 -13.91
N ILE A 434 -6.96 -5.19 -15.08
CA ILE A 434 -6.13 -5.11 -16.30
C ILE A 434 -6.05 -3.67 -16.81
N LYS A 435 -7.17 -2.91 -16.79
CA LYS A 435 -7.16 -1.50 -17.20
C LYS A 435 -6.22 -0.66 -16.33
N LYS A 436 -6.26 -0.84 -15.01
CA LYS A 436 -5.34 -0.19 -14.08
C LYS A 436 -3.90 -0.63 -14.34
N TYR A 437 -3.67 -1.92 -14.61
CA TYR A 437 -2.33 -2.42 -14.95
C TYR A 437 -1.72 -1.71 -16.16
N MET A 438 -2.46 -1.63 -17.27
CA MET A 438 -2.00 -0.94 -18.47
C MET A 438 -1.78 0.56 -18.22
N TYR A 439 -2.69 1.18 -17.47
CA TYR A 439 -2.58 2.60 -17.11
C TYR A 439 -1.35 2.87 -16.25
N VAL A 440 -1.18 2.14 -15.14
CA VAL A 440 -0.07 2.35 -14.20
C VAL A 440 1.26 2.00 -14.88
N TRP A 441 1.30 1.03 -15.78
CA TRP A 441 2.51 0.76 -16.58
C TRP A 441 2.95 2.02 -17.35
N LYS A 442 2.04 2.61 -18.14
CA LYS A 442 2.30 3.84 -18.90
C LYS A 442 2.64 5.01 -17.99
N TYR A 443 1.94 5.11 -16.86
CA TYR A 443 2.21 6.13 -15.86
C TYR A 443 3.64 6.04 -15.32
N LEU A 444 4.13 4.82 -15.03
CA LEU A 444 5.50 4.59 -14.58
C LEU A 444 6.54 4.89 -15.66
N ASP A 445 6.21 4.72 -16.95
CA ASP A 445 7.08 5.13 -18.08
C ASP A 445 7.28 6.66 -18.12
N GLY A 446 6.29 7.43 -17.66
CA GLY A 446 6.35 8.89 -17.59
C GLY A 446 7.00 9.46 -16.32
N LEU A 447 7.35 8.63 -15.35
CA LEU A 447 8.07 9.10 -14.16
C LEU A 447 9.54 9.40 -14.49
N PRO A 448 10.15 10.39 -13.83
CA PRO A 448 11.55 10.71 -14.05
C PRO A 448 12.43 9.47 -13.83
N PRO A 449 13.46 9.26 -14.67
CA PRO A 449 14.41 8.18 -14.47
C PRO A 449 15.11 8.38 -13.12
N THR A 450 15.30 7.30 -12.39
CA THR A 450 16.09 7.32 -11.16
C THR A 450 17.58 7.33 -11.50
N HIS A 451 18.37 8.09 -10.74
CA HIS A 451 19.85 7.98 -10.77
C HIS A 451 20.39 6.65 -10.19
N SER A 452 19.52 5.65 -10.00
CA SER A 452 19.90 4.31 -9.53
C SER A 452 20.31 3.46 -10.72
N THR A 453 21.62 3.29 -10.88
CA THR A 453 22.28 2.40 -11.82
C THR A 453 22.16 0.95 -11.37
N LEU A 454 21.09 0.27 -11.75
CA LEU A 454 21.08 -1.20 -11.86
C LEU A 454 20.38 -1.58 -13.16
N TYR A 455 21.16 -1.54 -14.23
CA TYR A 455 21.04 -2.39 -15.42
C TYR A 455 22.44 -2.83 -15.82
#